data_AF-A0A957N9Q1-F1
#
_entry.id   AF-A0A957N9Q1-F1
#
_cell.length_a   1.000
_cell.length_b   1.000
_cell.length_c   1.000
_cell.angle_alpha   90.00
_cell.angle_beta   90.00
_cell.angle_gamma   90.00
#
_symmetry.space_group_name_H-M   'P 1'
#
loop_
_entity.id
_entity.type
_entity.pdbx_description
1 polymer ?
#
loop_
_entity_poly.entity_id
_entity_poly.type
_entity_poly.pdbx_seq_one_letter_code
_entity_poly.pdbx_strand_id
1 'polypeptide(L)'
;MSHPAALADIGRDPEQLELTYRRAASTGDAAAFAAAIDRAHADAPSDPLYAAWHYRLAYAATQLQEQIPARSIAWVKALVLGVVNGALLWLMSDPTRLLNGEAPEVLIFWAPVSAVMVLLFLAWAGTPRWPVLAADVVALVLLAGFARTAYVWLDTEQLRSYYLQLMLIHMPLLAWSAVGIYLLWATGVVQGRAFLFLLKSLEAFIVAGLFAIAGGLFVAITIGLFQALGIELAEWMVRVLVAGGGGLLPLLAVAIVYDPTVPPAQQSFIDGLSRLIAMLMRVLLPLTLLVLLVYLAFIPFNFWAPFENRDVLIVYSGMLFAVMAMLIGATPPEARATSAQTAIWLRRGLIAVALAAALVGLYALAAIGYRTWQDGWTPNRFA
;
A
#
# COMPACT_ATOMS: atom_id res chain seq x y z
N MET A 1 -4.11 -42.59 -14.49
CA MET A 1 -3.34 -42.43 -15.73
C MET A 1 -3.12 -40.94 -15.93
N SER A 2 -1.87 -40.51 -16.11
CA SER A 2 -1.52 -39.09 -16.16
C SER A 2 -2.16 -38.41 -17.37
N HIS A 3 -2.81 -37.25 -17.15
CA HIS A 3 -3.48 -36.43 -18.16
C HIS A 3 -2.72 -36.16 -19.49
N PRO A 4 -1.36 -36.09 -19.55
CA PRO A 4 -0.66 -35.74 -20.79
C PRO A 4 -0.81 -36.78 -21.92
N ALA A 5 -0.86 -38.07 -21.58
CA ALA A 5 -0.88 -39.14 -22.59
C ALA A 5 -2.26 -39.33 -23.24
N ALA A 6 -3.34 -38.94 -22.54
CA ALA A 6 -4.70 -39.07 -23.06
C ALA A 6 -5.03 -37.97 -24.10
N LEU A 7 -4.46 -36.77 -23.98
CA LEU A 7 -4.79 -35.64 -24.86
C LEU A 7 -4.18 -35.76 -26.27
N ALA A 8 -3.02 -36.43 -26.41
CA ALA A 8 -2.39 -36.61 -27.72
C ALA A 8 -3.22 -37.50 -28.68
N ASP A 9 -4.00 -38.45 -28.14
CA ASP A 9 -4.83 -39.38 -28.92
C ASP A 9 -6.28 -38.87 -29.07
N ILE A 10 -6.78 -38.12 -28.08
CA ILE A 10 -8.13 -37.50 -28.08
C ILE A 10 -8.17 -36.19 -28.90
N GLY A 11 -7.00 -35.60 -29.16
CA GLY A 11 -6.80 -34.29 -29.78
C GLY A 11 -7.39 -34.04 -31.16
N ARG A 12 -7.94 -35.05 -31.84
CA ARG A 12 -8.53 -34.93 -33.18
C ARG A 12 -10.06 -35.04 -33.20
N ASP A 13 -10.67 -35.34 -32.07
CA ASP A 13 -12.13 -35.45 -31.94
C ASP A 13 -12.66 -34.26 -31.11
N PRO A 14 -13.32 -33.28 -31.76
CA PRO A 14 -13.87 -32.11 -31.08
C PRO A 14 -14.88 -32.47 -29.98
N GLU A 15 -15.65 -33.55 -30.16
CA GLU A 15 -16.68 -33.98 -29.21
C GLU A 15 -16.02 -34.52 -27.92
N GLN A 16 -15.02 -35.37 -28.06
CA GLN A 16 -14.30 -35.91 -26.90
C GLN A 16 -13.51 -34.85 -26.15
N LEU A 17 -12.97 -33.85 -26.85
CA LEU A 17 -12.27 -32.73 -26.22
C LEU A 17 -13.23 -31.92 -25.33
N GLU A 18 -14.44 -31.61 -25.82
CA GLU A 18 -15.49 -30.91 -25.04
C GLU A 18 -15.97 -31.75 -23.85
N LEU A 19 -16.19 -33.06 -24.03
CA LEU A 19 -16.58 -33.95 -22.93
C LEU A 19 -15.50 -34.01 -21.84
N THR A 20 -14.23 -34.03 -22.24
CA THR A 20 -13.09 -34.03 -21.33
C THR A 20 -13.01 -32.72 -20.55
N TYR A 21 -13.22 -31.58 -21.22
CA TYR A 21 -13.32 -30.28 -20.57
C TYR A 21 -14.46 -30.25 -19.55
N ARG A 22 -15.67 -30.70 -19.93
CA ARG A 22 -16.83 -30.70 -19.00
C ARG A 22 -16.59 -31.57 -17.79
N ARG A 23 -15.96 -32.73 -17.97
CA ARG A 23 -15.57 -33.61 -16.87
C ARG A 23 -14.55 -32.91 -15.95
N ALA A 24 -13.48 -32.34 -16.52
CA ALA A 24 -12.49 -31.60 -15.76
C ALA A 24 -13.09 -30.39 -15.02
N ALA A 25 -14.03 -29.68 -15.64
CA ALA A 25 -14.76 -28.59 -15.00
C ALA A 25 -15.61 -29.08 -13.82
N SER A 26 -16.25 -30.25 -13.94
CA SER A 26 -17.05 -30.83 -12.85
C SER A 26 -16.23 -31.36 -11.67
N THR A 27 -14.97 -31.76 -11.90
CA THR A 27 -14.06 -32.29 -10.87
C THR A 27 -13.12 -31.24 -10.28
N GLY A 28 -13.11 -30.02 -10.80
CA GLY A 28 -12.21 -28.95 -10.37
C GLY A 28 -10.83 -28.94 -11.05
N ASP A 29 -10.61 -29.81 -12.04
CA ASP A 29 -9.34 -29.96 -12.78
C ASP A 29 -9.27 -29.08 -14.05
N ALA A 30 -10.16 -28.11 -14.20
CA ALA A 30 -10.22 -27.25 -15.39
C ALA A 30 -8.91 -26.50 -15.70
N ALA A 31 -8.16 -26.10 -14.66
CA ALA A 31 -6.86 -25.44 -14.82
C ALA A 31 -5.79 -26.39 -15.39
N ALA A 32 -5.81 -27.67 -14.97
CA ALA A 32 -4.90 -28.68 -15.50
C ALA A 32 -5.22 -29.01 -16.97
N PHE A 33 -6.51 -29.00 -17.33
CA PHE A 33 -6.95 -29.12 -18.72
C PHE A 33 -6.46 -27.93 -19.58
N ALA A 34 -6.65 -26.69 -19.10
CA ALA A 34 -6.18 -25.50 -19.81
C ALA A 34 -4.66 -25.52 -20.06
N ALA A 35 -3.86 -25.84 -19.03
CA ALA A 35 -2.41 -25.97 -19.18
C ALA A 35 -2.00 -27.08 -20.15
N ALA A 36 -2.80 -28.13 -20.29
CA ALA A 36 -2.54 -29.20 -21.24
C ALA A 36 -2.89 -28.80 -22.69
N ILE A 37 -3.95 -28.01 -22.87
CA ILE A 37 -4.28 -27.38 -24.17
C ILE A 37 -3.19 -26.40 -24.60
N ASP A 38 -2.67 -25.57 -23.68
CA ASP A 38 -1.60 -24.62 -23.99
C ASP A 38 -0.33 -25.32 -24.46
N ARG A 39 0.02 -26.44 -23.84
CA ARG A 39 1.15 -27.30 -24.29
C ARG A 39 0.87 -27.92 -25.65
N ALA A 40 -0.32 -28.49 -25.86
CA ALA A 40 -0.69 -29.10 -27.13
C ALA A 40 -0.69 -28.08 -28.29
N HIS A 41 -1.11 -26.85 -28.03
CA HIS A 41 -1.03 -25.74 -28.99
C HIS A 41 0.43 -25.33 -29.29
N ALA A 42 1.30 -25.31 -28.27
CA ALA A 42 2.72 -25.01 -28.47
C ALA A 42 3.44 -26.09 -29.30
N ASP A 43 3.08 -27.36 -29.08
CA ASP A 43 3.66 -28.51 -29.79
C ASP A 43 3.11 -28.66 -31.23
N ALA A 44 1.87 -28.24 -31.49
CA ALA A 44 1.23 -28.27 -32.81
C ALA A 44 0.52 -26.93 -33.15
N PRO A 45 1.25 -25.85 -33.45
CA PRO A 45 0.67 -24.51 -33.67
C PRO A 45 -0.25 -24.43 -34.90
N SER A 46 -0.10 -25.35 -35.86
CA SER A 46 -0.91 -25.40 -37.08
C SER A 46 -2.23 -26.13 -36.91
N ASP A 47 -2.50 -26.74 -35.74
CA ASP A 47 -3.75 -27.44 -35.50
C ASP A 47 -4.88 -26.45 -35.11
N PRO A 48 -5.92 -26.29 -35.94
CA PRO A 48 -6.96 -25.31 -35.69
C PRO A 48 -7.82 -25.65 -34.45
N LEU A 49 -7.89 -26.91 -34.03
CA LEU A 49 -8.69 -27.32 -32.88
C LEU A 49 -8.02 -26.88 -31.57
N TYR A 50 -6.71 -27.12 -31.43
CA TYR A 50 -5.96 -26.64 -30.26
C TYR A 50 -5.89 -25.11 -30.21
N ALA A 51 -5.74 -24.45 -31.37
CA ALA A 51 -5.79 -22.99 -31.44
C ALA A 51 -7.15 -22.45 -30.99
N ALA A 52 -8.25 -23.03 -31.48
CA ALA A 52 -9.60 -22.63 -31.07
C ALA A 52 -9.82 -22.81 -29.56
N TRP A 53 -9.35 -23.92 -28.98
CA TRP A 53 -9.47 -24.16 -27.55
C TRP A 53 -8.57 -23.27 -26.69
N HIS A 54 -7.34 -23.01 -27.12
CA HIS A 54 -6.43 -22.07 -26.46
C HIS A 54 -7.08 -20.68 -26.37
N TYR A 55 -7.56 -20.15 -27.50
CA TYR A 55 -8.22 -18.84 -27.50
C TYR A 55 -9.56 -18.85 -26.77
N ARG A 56 -10.35 -19.93 -26.84
CA ARG A 56 -11.61 -20.06 -26.08
C ARG A 56 -11.36 -20.01 -24.58
N LEU A 57 -10.38 -20.75 -24.08
CA LEU A 57 -10.06 -20.80 -22.65
C LEU A 57 -9.42 -19.50 -22.18
N ALA A 58 -8.54 -18.89 -22.97
CA ALA A 58 -7.98 -17.58 -22.70
C ALA A 58 -9.07 -16.50 -22.64
N TYR A 59 -10.01 -16.50 -23.59
CA TYR A 59 -11.11 -15.54 -23.61
C TYR A 59 -12.14 -15.81 -22.51
N ALA A 60 -12.43 -17.07 -22.18
CA ALA A 60 -13.28 -17.44 -21.07
C ALA A 60 -12.66 -17.01 -19.72
N ALA A 61 -11.35 -17.18 -19.54
CA ALA A 61 -10.63 -16.69 -18.37
C ALA A 61 -10.68 -15.15 -18.29
N THR A 62 -10.48 -14.47 -19.43
CA THR A 62 -10.59 -13.00 -19.52
C THR A 62 -12.00 -12.53 -19.23
N GLN A 63 -13.03 -13.18 -19.77
CA GLN A 63 -14.43 -12.86 -19.50
C GLN A 63 -14.83 -13.13 -18.06
N LEU A 64 -14.32 -14.21 -17.44
CA LEU A 64 -14.56 -14.48 -16.02
C LEU A 64 -13.93 -13.36 -15.17
N GLN A 65 -12.72 -12.92 -15.52
CA GLN A 65 -12.03 -11.81 -14.89
C GLN A 65 -12.79 -10.48 -15.08
N GLU A 66 -13.35 -10.24 -16.27
CA GLU A 66 -14.17 -9.04 -16.60
C GLU A 66 -15.56 -9.07 -15.95
N GLN A 67 -16.13 -10.25 -15.73
CA GLN A 67 -17.43 -10.45 -15.07
C GLN A 67 -17.34 -10.35 -13.54
N ILE A 68 -16.14 -10.52 -12.95
CA ILE A 68 -15.92 -10.18 -11.54
C ILE A 68 -15.99 -8.65 -11.45
N PRO A 69 -17.06 -8.08 -10.84
CA PRO A 69 -17.18 -6.64 -10.75
C PRO A 69 -15.94 -6.08 -10.07
N ALA A 70 -15.31 -5.09 -10.72
CA ALA A 70 -14.14 -4.42 -10.16
C ALA A 70 -14.47 -3.93 -8.76
N ARG A 71 -13.90 -4.59 -7.75
CA ARG A 71 -14.16 -4.33 -6.33
C ARG A 71 -14.10 -2.82 -6.05
N SER A 72 -15.22 -2.24 -5.62
CA SER A 72 -15.28 -0.83 -5.27
C SER A 72 -14.71 -0.64 -3.87
N ILE A 73 -13.43 -0.30 -3.78
CA ILE A 73 -12.80 0.09 -2.51
C ILE A 73 -13.51 1.33 -1.98
N ALA A 74 -13.92 1.30 -0.71
CA ALA A 74 -14.57 2.41 -0.01
C ALA A 74 -13.57 3.55 0.33
N TRP A 75 -12.93 4.12 -0.70
CA TRP A 75 -11.83 5.08 -0.60
C TRP A 75 -12.14 6.28 0.31
N VAL A 76 -13.33 6.85 0.19
CA VAL A 76 -13.73 8.02 1.01
C VAL A 76 -13.74 7.65 2.49
N LYS A 77 -14.31 6.49 2.85
CA LYS A 77 -14.39 6.03 4.23
C LYS A 77 -12.98 5.75 4.79
N ALA A 78 -12.15 5.07 4.00
CA ALA A 78 -10.77 4.77 4.37
C ALA A 78 -9.94 6.05 4.56
N LEU A 79 -10.07 7.03 3.67
CA LEU A 79 -9.35 8.30 3.74
C LEU A 79 -9.80 9.12 4.94
N VAL A 80 -11.11 9.24 5.18
CA VAL A 80 -11.66 9.98 6.33
C VAL A 80 -11.16 9.37 7.64
N LEU A 81 -11.31 8.05 7.83
CA LEU A 81 -10.86 7.40 9.05
C LEU A 81 -9.33 7.37 9.17
N GLY A 82 -8.61 7.28 8.05
CA GLY A 82 -7.16 7.36 8.03
C GLY A 82 -6.65 8.75 8.43
N VAL A 83 -7.28 9.83 7.96
CA VAL A 83 -6.94 11.21 8.35
C VAL A 83 -7.25 11.43 9.82
N VAL A 84 -8.39 10.93 10.31
CA VAL A 84 -8.72 10.97 11.75
C VAL A 84 -7.68 10.18 12.56
N ASN A 85 -7.30 8.98 12.13
CA ASN A 85 -6.26 8.19 12.79
C ASN A 85 -4.92 8.94 12.82
N GLY A 86 -4.49 9.49 11.69
CA GLY A 86 -3.28 10.30 11.58
C GLY A 86 -3.31 11.52 12.51
N ALA A 87 -4.43 12.24 12.56
CA ALA A 87 -4.59 13.38 13.46
C ALA A 87 -4.53 12.99 14.94
N LEU A 88 -5.12 11.84 15.31
CA LEU A 88 -5.03 11.30 16.67
C LEU A 88 -3.59 10.92 17.03
N LEU A 89 -2.90 10.18 16.16
CA LEU A 89 -1.50 9.80 16.40
C LEU A 89 -0.58 11.02 16.44
N TRP A 90 -0.82 12.01 15.57
CA TRP A 90 -0.14 13.29 15.63
C TRP A 90 -0.35 13.97 16.98
N LEU A 91 -1.59 14.10 17.46
CA LEU A 91 -1.89 14.67 18.78
C LEU A 91 -1.24 13.89 19.94
N MET A 92 -1.14 12.56 19.83
CA MET A 92 -0.52 11.71 20.86
C MET A 92 1.01 11.72 20.81
N SER A 93 1.61 12.10 19.69
CA SER A 93 3.07 12.24 19.53
C SER A 93 3.62 13.55 20.12
N ASP A 94 2.83 14.28 20.91
CA ASP A 94 3.26 15.53 21.53
C ASP A 94 4.45 15.32 22.47
N PRO A 95 5.56 16.08 22.32
CA PRO A 95 6.72 15.98 23.21
C PRO A 95 6.39 16.17 24.69
N THR A 96 5.29 16.86 25.03
CA THR A 96 4.87 17.02 26.43
C THR A 96 4.12 15.81 26.97
N ARG A 97 3.64 14.91 26.10
CA ARG A 97 2.87 13.71 26.47
C ARG A 97 3.81 12.52 26.61
N LEU A 98 4.55 12.53 27.71
CA LEU A 98 5.50 11.48 28.05
C LEU A 98 4.93 10.59 29.16
N LEU A 99 5.01 9.28 28.94
CA LEU A 99 4.87 8.25 29.94
C LEU A 99 6.01 8.40 30.93
N ASN A 100 5.67 8.68 32.19
CA ASN A 100 6.62 8.84 33.29
C ASN A 100 7.77 9.84 32.99
N GLY A 101 7.54 10.83 32.10
CA GLY A 101 8.54 11.82 31.72
C GLY A 101 9.64 11.35 30.76
N GLU A 102 9.60 10.10 30.28
CA GLU A 102 10.68 9.50 29.49
C GLU A 102 10.26 9.15 28.06
N ALA A 103 9.12 8.47 27.90
CA ALA A 103 8.74 7.86 26.62
C ALA A 103 7.46 8.45 26.04
N PRO A 104 7.37 8.78 24.74
CA PRO A 104 6.15 9.28 24.14
C PRO A 104 4.95 8.33 24.32
N GLU A 105 3.79 8.86 24.76
CA GLU A 105 2.57 8.07 24.95
C GLU A 105 2.14 7.33 23.68
N VAL A 106 2.40 7.93 22.50
CA VAL A 106 2.09 7.32 21.21
C VAL A 106 2.67 5.90 21.06
N LEU A 107 3.80 5.56 21.69
CA LEU A 107 4.43 4.23 21.59
C LEU A 107 3.57 3.09 22.15
N ILE A 108 2.71 3.36 23.12
CA ILE A 108 1.76 2.36 23.66
C ILE A 108 0.44 2.40 22.89
N PHE A 109 -0.03 3.60 22.54
CA PHE A 109 -1.39 3.78 22.05
C PHE A 109 -1.56 3.68 20.53
N TRP A 110 -0.48 3.78 19.74
CA TRP A 110 -0.61 3.83 18.28
C TRP A 110 -1.36 2.64 17.69
N ALA A 111 -1.10 1.44 18.20
CA ALA A 111 -1.66 0.21 17.65
C ALA A 111 -3.13 0.00 18.06
N PRO A 112 -3.52 0.14 19.35
CA PRO A 112 -4.93 0.13 19.74
C PRO A 112 -5.77 1.18 19.02
N VAL A 113 -5.28 2.42 18.92
CA VAL A 113 -6.00 3.51 18.24
C VAL A 113 -6.20 3.18 16.76
N SER A 114 -5.14 2.70 16.08
CA SER A 114 -5.24 2.29 14.67
C SER A 114 -6.18 1.10 14.49
N ALA A 115 -6.18 0.12 15.40
CA ALA A 115 -7.09 -1.01 15.34
C ALA A 115 -8.56 -0.60 15.54
N VAL A 116 -8.85 0.32 16.45
CA VAL A 116 -10.19 0.90 16.59
C VAL A 116 -10.64 1.56 15.27
N MET A 117 -9.77 2.33 14.63
CA MET A 117 -10.09 2.97 13.34
C MET A 117 -10.30 1.94 12.22
N VAL A 118 -9.50 0.87 12.20
CA VAL A 118 -9.69 -0.27 11.28
C VAL A 118 -11.02 -0.98 11.52
N LEU A 119 -11.37 -1.25 12.77
CA LEU A 119 -12.64 -1.87 13.14
C LEU A 119 -13.83 -0.99 12.74
N LEU A 120 -13.73 0.32 12.97
CA LEU A 120 -14.74 1.30 12.51
C LEU A 120 -14.85 1.31 10.99
N PHE A 121 -13.73 1.23 10.26
CA PHE A 121 -13.74 1.15 8.80
C PHE A 121 -14.47 -0.13 8.33
N LEU A 122 -14.12 -1.29 8.89
CA LEU A 122 -14.73 -2.57 8.53
C LEU A 122 -16.24 -2.58 8.85
N ALA A 123 -16.65 -2.00 9.98
CA ALA A 123 -18.05 -1.87 10.35
C ALA A 123 -18.81 -0.89 9.45
N TRP A 124 -18.22 0.26 9.12
CA TRP A 124 -18.89 1.30 8.34
C TRP A 124 -18.94 0.98 6.84
N ALA A 125 -17.91 0.34 6.31
CA ALA A 125 -17.85 -0.07 4.91
C ALA A 125 -18.55 -1.42 4.64
N GLY A 126 -18.73 -2.25 5.67
CA GLY A 126 -19.33 -3.56 5.59
C GLY A 126 -20.70 -3.67 6.28
N THR A 127 -20.99 -4.84 6.83
CA THR A 127 -22.17 -5.08 7.67
C THR A 127 -21.79 -4.90 9.14
N PRO A 128 -22.27 -3.83 9.82
CA PRO A 128 -21.79 -3.49 11.15
C PRO A 128 -22.31 -4.49 12.20
N ARG A 129 -21.40 -4.90 13.10
CA ARG A 129 -21.71 -5.75 14.27
C ARG A 129 -21.43 -4.97 15.54
N TRP A 130 -22.29 -4.00 15.83
CA TRP A 130 -22.10 -3.03 16.92
C TRP A 130 -21.76 -3.66 18.29
N PRO A 131 -22.37 -4.77 18.73
CA PRO A 131 -22.02 -5.37 20.02
C PRO A 131 -20.60 -5.91 20.07
N VAL A 132 -20.15 -6.55 18.99
CA VAL A 132 -18.79 -7.11 18.88
C VAL A 132 -17.77 -5.98 18.78
N LEU A 133 -18.05 -4.99 17.93
CA LEU A 133 -17.24 -3.79 17.81
C LEU A 133 -17.08 -3.09 19.17
N ALA A 134 -18.18 -2.90 19.92
CA ALA A 134 -18.13 -2.26 21.23
C ALA A 134 -17.30 -3.09 22.22
N ALA A 135 -17.45 -4.41 22.23
CA ALA A 135 -16.66 -5.30 23.08
C ALA A 135 -15.16 -5.24 22.73
N ASP A 136 -14.80 -5.29 21.44
CA ASP A 136 -13.41 -5.19 20.97
C ASP A 136 -12.81 -3.82 21.31
N VAL A 137 -13.55 -2.72 21.12
CA VAL A 137 -13.10 -1.37 21.49
C VAL A 137 -12.86 -1.27 22.99
N VAL A 138 -13.78 -1.77 23.83
CA VAL A 138 -13.60 -1.79 25.30
C VAL A 138 -12.39 -2.61 25.68
N ALA A 139 -12.20 -3.80 25.09
CA ALA A 139 -11.05 -4.66 25.35
C ALA A 139 -9.72 -3.96 24.97
N LEU A 140 -9.67 -3.27 23.83
CA LEU A 140 -8.50 -2.50 23.40
C LEU A 140 -8.20 -1.32 24.33
N VAL A 141 -9.23 -0.61 24.80
CA VAL A 141 -9.07 0.49 25.76
C VAL A 141 -8.55 -0.03 27.10
N LEU A 142 -9.11 -1.14 27.61
CA LEU A 142 -8.64 -1.76 28.85
C LEU A 142 -7.21 -2.27 28.71
N LEU A 143 -6.87 -2.91 27.60
CA LEU A 143 -5.52 -3.38 27.31
C LEU A 143 -4.51 -2.23 27.25
N ALA A 144 -4.84 -1.15 26.53
CA ALA A 144 -3.97 0.03 26.42
C ALA A 144 -3.82 0.75 27.77
N GLY A 145 -4.90 0.85 28.54
CA GLY A 145 -4.91 1.39 29.90
C GLY A 145 -4.03 0.57 30.83
N PHE A 146 -4.18 -0.76 30.81
CA PHE A 146 -3.34 -1.69 31.56
C PHE A 146 -1.87 -1.53 31.18
N ALA A 147 -1.56 -1.46 29.88
CA ALA A 147 -0.19 -1.31 29.41
C ALA A 147 0.47 0.00 29.89
N ARG A 148 -0.29 1.10 29.83
CA ARG A 148 0.15 2.39 30.39
C ARG A 148 0.37 2.31 31.90
N THR A 149 -0.56 1.72 32.66
CA THR A 149 -0.41 1.62 34.12
C THR A 149 0.75 0.71 34.51
N ALA A 150 0.94 -0.41 33.80
CA ALA A 150 2.05 -1.32 34.02
C ALA A 150 3.39 -0.61 33.81
N TYR A 151 3.53 0.19 32.74
CA TYR A 151 4.74 0.97 32.50
C TYR A 151 5.07 1.93 33.64
N VAL A 152 4.06 2.64 34.18
CA VAL A 152 4.24 3.59 35.29
C VAL A 152 4.63 2.90 36.59
N TRP A 153 4.22 1.64 36.79
CA TRP A 153 4.52 0.87 38.00
C TRP A 153 5.89 0.17 37.96
N LEU A 154 6.64 0.28 36.86
CA LEU A 154 7.99 -0.29 36.78
C LEU A 154 9.00 0.64 37.46
N ASP A 155 9.65 0.10 38.49
CA ASP A 155 10.55 0.86 39.37
C ASP A 155 11.84 1.34 38.70
N THR A 156 12.38 0.59 37.73
CA THR A 156 13.66 0.92 37.09
C THR A 156 13.50 1.34 35.64
N GLU A 157 14.33 2.29 35.21
CA GLU A 157 14.41 2.75 33.81
C GLU A 157 14.73 1.58 32.85
N GLN A 158 15.60 0.65 33.28
CA GLN A 158 15.96 -0.52 32.49
C GLN A 158 14.75 -1.44 32.24
N LEU A 159 13.92 -1.71 33.26
CA LEU A 159 12.69 -2.49 33.09
C LEU A 159 11.67 -1.76 32.20
N ARG A 160 11.54 -0.44 32.37
CA ARG A 160 10.69 0.40 31.52
C ARG A 160 11.09 0.33 30.04
N SER A 161 12.39 0.41 29.75
CA SER A 161 12.93 0.30 28.39
C SER A 161 12.64 -1.08 27.78
N TYR A 162 12.91 -2.17 28.49
CA TYR A 162 12.58 -3.52 28.02
C TYR A 162 11.08 -3.69 27.81
N TYR A 163 10.25 -3.19 28.72
CA TYR A 163 8.81 -3.23 28.60
C TYR A 163 8.32 -2.52 27.33
N LEU A 164 8.82 -1.31 27.04
CA LEU A 164 8.44 -0.58 25.82
C LEU A 164 8.84 -1.32 24.55
N GLN A 165 10.05 -1.89 24.51
CA GLN A 165 10.50 -2.70 23.37
C GLN A 165 9.58 -3.90 23.14
N LEU A 166 9.17 -4.60 24.21
CA LEU A 166 8.20 -5.68 24.12
C LEU A 166 6.83 -5.16 23.65
N MET A 167 6.33 -4.06 24.21
CA MET A 167 5.03 -3.50 23.84
C MET A 167 4.98 -3.05 22.38
N LEU A 168 6.07 -2.52 21.82
CA LEU A 168 6.15 -2.17 20.40
C LEU A 168 5.91 -3.36 19.46
N ILE A 169 6.25 -4.57 19.89
CA ILE A 169 6.04 -5.81 19.12
C ILE A 169 4.68 -6.45 19.44
N HIS A 170 4.31 -6.52 20.73
CA HIS A 170 3.14 -7.27 21.17
C HIS A 170 1.84 -6.47 21.04
N MET A 171 1.85 -5.15 21.27
CA MET A 171 0.64 -4.32 21.16
C MET A 171 0.02 -4.36 19.77
N PRO A 172 0.77 -4.30 18.65
CA PRO A 172 0.20 -4.45 17.31
C PRO A 172 -0.43 -5.83 17.08
N LEU A 173 0.19 -6.89 17.57
CA LEU A 173 -0.34 -8.25 17.44
C LEU A 173 -1.65 -8.42 18.23
N LEU A 174 -1.69 -7.92 19.47
CA LEU A 174 -2.90 -7.91 20.30
C LEU A 174 -3.98 -6.99 19.73
N ALA A 175 -3.61 -5.84 19.18
CA ALA A 175 -4.56 -4.94 18.54
C ALA A 175 -5.15 -5.57 17.26
N TRP A 176 -4.35 -6.29 16.50
CA TRP A 176 -4.80 -7.02 15.31
C TRP A 176 -5.65 -8.25 15.65
N SER A 177 -5.44 -8.89 16.79
CA SER A 177 -6.28 -10.02 17.21
C SER A 177 -7.74 -9.59 17.43
N ALA A 178 -7.98 -8.36 17.92
CA ALA A 178 -9.33 -7.77 17.99
C ALA A 178 -9.98 -7.63 16.60
N VAL A 179 -9.21 -7.23 15.58
CA VAL A 179 -9.69 -7.23 14.18
C VAL A 179 -10.09 -8.64 13.73
N GLY A 180 -9.31 -9.65 14.12
CA GLY A 180 -9.63 -11.05 13.87
C GLY A 180 -10.91 -11.52 14.56
N ILE A 181 -11.10 -11.18 15.83
CA ILE A 181 -12.31 -11.48 16.61
C ILE A 181 -13.53 -10.89 15.90
N TYR A 182 -13.49 -9.60 15.56
CA TYR A 182 -14.57 -8.91 14.85
C TYR A 182 -14.98 -9.60 13.54
N LEU A 183 -13.98 -9.95 12.72
CA LEU A 183 -14.20 -10.55 11.40
C LEU A 183 -14.74 -11.98 11.48
N LEU A 184 -14.24 -12.77 12.43
CA LEU A 184 -14.58 -14.19 12.57
C LEU A 184 -15.90 -14.43 13.32
N TRP A 185 -16.38 -13.46 14.12
CA TRP A 185 -17.54 -13.63 15.00
C TRP A 185 -18.83 -14.14 14.35
N ALA A 186 -19.15 -13.73 13.11
CA ALA A 186 -20.52 -13.88 12.57
C ALA A 186 -20.67 -14.87 11.42
N THR A 187 -19.78 -15.85 11.29
CA THR A 187 -19.94 -16.88 10.26
C THR A 187 -20.01 -18.23 10.96
N GLY A 188 -20.81 -19.21 10.50
CA GLY A 188 -21.09 -20.51 11.17
C GLY A 188 -19.86 -21.39 11.50
N VAL A 189 -19.87 -22.71 11.42
CA VAL A 189 -18.62 -23.49 11.61
C VAL A 189 -18.13 -23.92 10.23
N VAL A 190 -17.30 -23.11 9.56
CA VAL A 190 -16.55 -23.57 8.38
C VAL A 190 -15.12 -23.81 8.83
N GLN A 191 -14.62 -25.02 8.61
CA GLN A 191 -13.24 -25.39 8.89
C GLN A 191 -12.26 -24.49 8.12
N GLY A 192 -11.14 -24.14 8.74
CA GLY A 192 -10.06 -23.38 8.08
C GLY A 192 -10.21 -21.86 8.04
N ARG A 193 -11.26 -21.26 8.63
CA ARG A 193 -11.44 -19.80 8.59
C ARG A 193 -10.37 -18.99 9.31
N ALA A 194 -9.92 -19.46 10.46
CA ALA A 194 -8.82 -18.81 11.18
C ALA A 194 -7.55 -18.80 10.31
N PHE A 195 -7.28 -19.89 9.59
CA PHE A 195 -6.17 -19.98 8.65
C PHE A 195 -6.31 -19.00 7.48
N LEU A 196 -7.50 -18.89 6.87
CA LEU A 196 -7.76 -17.92 5.80
C LEU A 196 -7.62 -16.47 6.30
N PHE A 197 -8.08 -16.18 7.52
CA PHE A 197 -7.84 -14.88 8.16
C PHE A 197 -6.35 -14.59 8.37
N LEU A 198 -5.56 -15.58 8.81
CA LEU A 198 -4.12 -15.42 9.00
C LEU A 198 -3.41 -15.15 7.67
N LEU A 199 -3.74 -15.87 6.60
CA LEU A 199 -3.21 -15.60 5.26
C LEU A 199 -3.55 -14.18 4.79
N LYS A 200 -4.80 -13.76 5.01
CA LYS A 200 -5.24 -12.41 4.65
C LYS A 200 -4.59 -11.31 5.50
N SER A 201 -4.30 -11.62 6.77
CA SER A 201 -3.57 -10.74 7.68
C SER A 201 -2.13 -10.56 7.23
N LEU A 202 -1.47 -11.65 6.80
CA LEU A 202 -0.11 -11.58 6.25
C LEU A 202 -0.06 -10.68 5.03
N GLU A 203 -1.05 -10.80 4.12
CA GLU A 203 -1.18 -9.89 2.98
C GLU A 203 -1.35 -8.44 3.44
N ALA A 204 -2.19 -8.18 4.44
CA ALA A 204 -2.37 -6.84 5.01
C ALA A 204 -1.08 -6.26 5.59
N PHE A 205 -0.29 -7.06 6.30
CA PHE A 205 1.00 -6.64 6.84
C PHE A 205 2.05 -6.40 5.76
N ILE A 206 2.10 -7.21 4.71
CA ILE A 206 2.99 -6.99 3.56
C ILE A 206 2.64 -5.65 2.89
N VAL A 207 1.35 -5.39 2.65
CA VAL A 207 0.89 -4.14 2.05
C VAL A 207 1.23 -2.96 2.97
N ALA A 208 0.91 -3.04 4.27
CA ALA A 208 1.25 -2.00 5.24
C ALA A 208 2.77 -1.73 5.29
N GLY A 209 3.60 -2.78 5.21
CA GLY A 209 5.06 -2.66 5.15
C GLY A 209 5.54 -1.93 3.90
N LEU A 210 4.99 -2.26 2.72
CA LEU A 210 5.29 -1.53 1.48
C LEU A 210 4.90 -0.04 1.58
N PHE A 211 3.72 0.24 2.15
CA PHE A 211 3.26 1.60 2.43
C PHE A 211 4.20 2.33 3.39
N ALA A 212 4.70 1.66 4.43
CA ALA A 212 5.63 2.25 5.39
C ALA A 212 6.99 2.57 4.75
N ILE A 213 7.53 1.69 3.91
CA ILE A 213 8.80 1.92 3.20
C ILE A 213 8.66 3.12 2.25
N ALA A 214 7.62 3.13 1.41
CA ALA A 214 7.43 4.21 0.45
C ALA A 214 7.06 5.53 1.12
N GLY A 215 6.24 5.49 2.19
CA GLY A 215 5.92 6.67 3.02
C GLY A 215 7.16 7.21 3.74
N GLY A 216 7.99 6.33 4.31
CA GLY A 216 9.25 6.72 4.96
C GLY A 216 10.22 7.39 3.98
N LEU A 217 10.38 6.81 2.78
CA LEU A 217 11.18 7.41 1.71
C LEU A 217 10.61 8.78 1.28
N PHE A 218 9.29 8.88 1.14
CA PHE A 218 8.61 10.13 0.82
C PHE A 218 8.89 11.22 1.86
N VAL A 219 8.80 10.88 3.17
CA VAL A 219 9.10 11.81 4.26
C VAL A 219 10.57 12.21 4.25
N ALA A 220 11.50 11.27 4.09
CA ALA A 220 12.93 11.54 4.05
C ALA A 220 13.30 12.48 2.88
N ILE A 221 12.77 12.23 1.69
CA ILE A 221 12.97 13.11 0.52
C ILE A 221 12.36 14.48 0.77
N THR A 222 11.16 14.55 1.35
CA THR A 222 10.50 15.83 1.66
C THR A 222 11.35 16.67 2.61
N ILE A 223 11.83 16.08 3.72
CA ILE A 223 12.73 16.75 4.67
C ILE A 223 14.00 17.21 3.95
N GLY A 224 14.63 16.32 3.19
CA GLY A 224 15.85 16.64 2.43
C GLY A 224 15.67 17.80 1.45
N LEU A 225 14.52 17.87 0.76
CA LEU A 225 14.23 18.96 -0.18
C LEU A 225 14.20 20.32 0.53
N PHE A 226 13.47 20.43 1.64
CA PHE A 226 13.40 21.68 2.39
C PHE A 226 14.75 22.05 3.00
N GLN A 227 15.49 21.08 3.53
CA GLN A 227 16.87 21.29 4.00
C GLN A 227 17.78 21.80 2.88
N ALA A 228 17.60 21.31 1.64
CA ALA A 228 18.33 21.80 0.48
C ALA A 228 18.03 23.27 0.12
N LEU A 229 16.87 23.80 0.50
CA LEU A 229 16.57 25.23 0.44
C LEU A 229 17.06 26.02 1.67
N GLY A 230 17.78 25.38 2.59
CA GLY A 230 18.15 25.99 3.87
C GLY A 230 16.98 26.16 4.83
N ILE A 231 15.89 25.40 4.63
CA ILE A 231 14.69 25.45 5.47
C ILE A 231 14.65 24.21 6.36
N GLU A 232 14.78 24.42 7.67
CA GLU A 232 14.50 23.38 8.66
C GLU A 232 13.00 23.31 8.91
N LEU A 233 12.41 22.14 8.67
CA LEU A 233 11.00 21.92 8.97
C LEU A 233 10.77 21.95 10.48
N ALA A 234 9.77 22.72 10.92
CA ALA A 234 9.40 22.77 12.32
C ALA A 234 8.98 21.37 12.83
N GLU A 235 9.25 21.10 14.10
CA GLU A 235 9.00 19.77 14.71
C GLU A 235 7.56 19.29 14.51
N TRP A 236 6.58 20.18 14.66
CA TRP A 236 5.17 19.83 14.46
C TRP A 236 4.89 19.39 13.01
N MET A 237 5.58 19.95 12.01
CA MET A 237 5.44 19.56 10.60
C MET A 237 6.02 18.16 10.37
N VAL A 238 7.21 17.90 10.93
CA VAL A 238 7.85 16.57 10.88
C VAL A 238 6.94 15.53 11.54
N ARG A 239 6.32 15.86 12.68
CA ARG A 239 5.36 14.99 13.35
C ARG A 239 4.10 14.74 12.52
N VAL A 240 3.58 15.74 11.79
CA VAL A 240 2.46 15.53 10.86
C VAL A 240 2.87 14.55 9.76
N LEU A 241 4.07 14.70 9.19
CA LEU A 241 4.57 13.81 8.14
C LEU A 241 4.77 12.37 8.66
N VAL A 242 5.36 12.20 9.84
CA VAL A 242 5.68 10.88 10.42
C VAL A 242 4.47 10.24 11.08
N ALA A 243 3.91 10.86 12.12
CA ALA A 243 2.81 10.28 12.89
C ALA A 243 1.47 10.41 12.16
N GLY A 244 1.22 11.57 11.53
CA GLY A 244 0.01 11.78 10.73
C GLY A 244 0.00 10.91 9.48
N GLY A 245 1.09 10.92 8.71
CA GLY A 245 1.28 10.05 7.55
C GLY A 245 1.24 8.57 7.92
N GLY A 246 1.94 8.17 8.99
CA GLY A 246 1.95 6.81 9.52
C GLY A 246 0.57 6.29 9.91
N GLY A 247 -0.29 7.15 10.47
CA GLY A 247 -1.67 6.79 10.83
C GLY A 247 -2.59 6.50 9.63
N LEU A 248 -2.28 7.01 8.44
CA LEU A 248 -3.03 6.68 7.23
C LEU A 248 -2.78 5.23 6.76
N LEU A 249 -1.58 4.72 6.98
CA LEU A 249 -1.10 3.50 6.32
C LEU A 249 -1.90 2.24 6.70
N PRO A 250 -2.23 1.96 7.98
CA PRO A 250 -3.01 0.77 8.35
C PRO A 250 -4.40 0.76 7.71
N LEU A 251 -5.04 1.93 7.62
CA LEU A 251 -6.38 2.06 7.04
C LEU A 251 -6.35 1.84 5.53
N LEU A 252 -5.35 2.40 4.84
CA LEU A 252 -5.16 2.19 3.42
C LEU A 252 -4.83 0.72 3.10
N ALA A 253 -3.95 0.10 3.89
CA ALA A 253 -3.60 -1.30 3.74
C ALA A 253 -4.83 -2.20 3.90
N VAL A 254 -5.62 -2.00 4.96
CA VAL A 254 -6.86 -2.76 5.16
C VAL A 254 -7.88 -2.48 4.06
N ALA A 255 -8.07 -1.23 3.64
CA ALA A 255 -9.03 -0.88 2.60
C ALA A 255 -8.70 -1.53 1.24
N ILE A 256 -7.42 -1.66 0.92
CA ILE A 256 -6.93 -2.33 -0.29
C ILE A 256 -7.07 -3.85 -0.14
N VAL A 257 -6.74 -4.40 1.01
CA VAL A 257 -6.63 -5.85 1.21
C VAL A 257 -7.99 -6.48 1.49
N TYR A 258 -8.75 -5.96 2.46
CA TYR A 258 -10.03 -6.51 2.90
C TYR A 258 -11.22 -5.90 2.18
N ASP A 259 -12.08 -6.75 1.63
CA ASP A 259 -13.42 -6.38 1.20
C ASP A 259 -14.39 -6.47 2.40
N PRO A 260 -14.87 -5.34 2.96
CA PRO A 260 -15.72 -5.36 4.15
C PRO A 260 -17.11 -5.97 3.93
N THR A 261 -17.52 -6.16 2.67
CA THR A 261 -18.85 -6.63 2.30
C THR A 261 -18.96 -8.15 2.26
N VAL A 262 -17.82 -8.86 2.20
CA VAL A 262 -17.78 -10.32 2.05
C VAL A 262 -17.12 -11.02 3.25
N PRO A 263 -17.56 -12.25 3.60
CA PRO A 263 -16.93 -13.04 4.66
C PRO A 263 -15.43 -13.30 4.43
N PRO A 264 -14.63 -13.52 5.49
CA PRO A 264 -13.19 -13.84 5.38
C PRO A 264 -12.87 -15.01 4.44
N ALA A 265 -13.77 -16.00 4.35
CA ALA A 265 -13.59 -17.17 3.50
C ALA A 265 -13.77 -16.90 1.99
N GLN A 266 -14.36 -15.75 1.62
CA GLN A 266 -14.63 -15.34 0.25
C GLN A 266 -13.74 -14.15 -0.17
N GLN A 267 -12.76 -13.80 0.65
CA GLN A 267 -11.82 -12.73 0.34
C GLN A 267 -10.92 -13.16 -0.83
N SER A 268 -10.93 -12.39 -1.91
CA SER A 268 -9.94 -12.56 -2.98
C SER A 268 -8.58 -12.05 -2.50
N PHE A 269 -7.50 -12.72 -2.88
CA PHE A 269 -6.15 -12.16 -2.74
C PHE A 269 -5.92 -11.09 -3.79
N ILE A 270 -4.95 -10.21 -3.58
CA ILE A 270 -4.60 -9.17 -4.52
C ILE A 270 -3.85 -9.80 -5.69
N ASP A 271 -4.40 -9.57 -6.89
CA ASP A 271 -3.79 -10.04 -8.13
C ASP A 271 -2.50 -9.26 -8.44
N GLY A 272 -1.37 -9.80 -7.98
CA GLY A 272 -0.03 -9.41 -8.41
C GLY A 272 0.58 -8.18 -7.73
N LEU A 273 1.93 -8.21 -7.65
CA LEU A 273 2.74 -7.12 -7.09
C LEU A 273 2.62 -5.81 -7.89
N SER A 274 2.43 -5.90 -9.21
CA SER A 274 2.29 -4.72 -10.08
C SER A 274 1.07 -3.87 -9.70
N ARG A 275 -0.06 -4.51 -9.38
CA ARG A 275 -1.29 -3.84 -8.96
C ARG A 275 -1.11 -3.14 -7.61
N LEU A 276 -0.40 -3.76 -6.68
CA LEU A 276 -0.05 -3.18 -5.39
C LEU A 276 0.81 -1.93 -5.55
N ILE A 277 1.90 -2.03 -6.33
CA ILE A 277 2.80 -0.90 -6.60
C ILE A 277 2.01 0.24 -7.26
N ALA A 278 1.14 -0.07 -8.23
CA ALA A 278 0.32 0.95 -8.89
C ALA A 278 -0.63 1.65 -7.91
N MET A 279 -1.28 0.92 -7.01
CA MET A 279 -2.14 1.51 -5.98
C MET A 279 -1.34 2.39 -5.01
N LEU A 280 -0.17 1.93 -4.58
CA LEU A 280 0.73 2.69 -3.71
C LEU A 280 1.16 4.01 -4.36
N MET A 281 1.62 3.98 -5.62
CA MET A 281 2.03 5.19 -6.34
C MET A 281 0.87 6.16 -6.56
N ARG A 282 -0.35 5.65 -6.78
CA ARG A 282 -1.54 6.51 -6.91
C ARG A 282 -1.93 7.20 -5.60
N VAL A 283 -1.70 6.58 -4.45
CA VAL A 283 -1.90 7.21 -3.13
C VAL A 283 -0.85 8.31 -2.91
N LEU A 284 0.40 8.08 -3.29
CA LEU A 284 1.49 9.05 -3.10
C LEU A 284 1.42 10.24 -4.08
N LEU A 285 0.78 10.06 -5.24
CA LEU A 285 0.68 11.08 -6.28
C LEU A 285 0.12 12.44 -5.79
N PRO A 286 -1.07 12.53 -5.16
CA PRO A 286 -1.58 13.81 -4.66
C PRO A 286 -0.70 14.42 -3.56
N LEU A 287 -0.10 13.57 -2.72
CA LEU A 287 0.79 14.03 -1.64
C LEU A 287 2.08 14.63 -2.18
N THR A 288 2.64 14.00 -3.22
CA THR A 288 3.81 14.48 -3.95
C THR A 288 3.52 15.79 -4.66
N LEU A 289 2.38 15.88 -5.35
CA LEU A 289 1.98 17.14 -5.99
C LEU A 289 1.91 18.27 -4.96
N LEU A 290 1.28 18.03 -3.81
CA LEU A 290 1.20 19.01 -2.73
C LEU A 290 2.59 19.47 -2.28
N VAL A 291 3.49 18.52 -1.95
CA VAL A 291 4.85 18.85 -1.51
C VAL A 291 5.61 19.62 -2.59
N LEU A 292 5.55 19.20 -3.85
CA LEU A 292 6.23 19.90 -4.95
C LEU A 292 5.68 21.32 -5.16
N LEU A 293 4.37 21.52 -5.05
CA LEU A 293 3.77 22.86 -5.16
C LEU A 293 4.20 23.77 -4.01
N VAL A 294 4.17 23.28 -2.77
CA VAL A 294 4.68 24.02 -1.62
C VAL A 294 6.16 24.32 -1.82
N TYR A 295 6.95 23.33 -2.21
CA TYR A 295 8.37 23.48 -2.46
C TYR A 295 8.67 24.57 -3.51
N LEU A 296 7.99 24.52 -4.66
CA LEU A 296 8.09 25.54 -5.71
C LEU A 296 7.72 26.94 -5.21
N ALA A 297 6.72 27.06 -4.32
CA ALA A 297 6.35 28.33 -3.73
C ALA A 297 7.42 28.89 -2.78
N PHE A 298 8.26 28.04 -2.17
CA PHE A 298 9.35 28.46 -1.28
C PHE A 298 10.65 28.83 -2.01
N ILE A 299 10.85 28.35 -3.24
CA ILE A 299 12.06 28.63 -4.05
C ILE A 299 12.34 30.15 -4.18
N PRO A 300 11.37 31.03 -4.52
CA PRO A 300 11.65 32.46 -4.66
C PRO A 300 12.22 33.12 -3.40
N PHE A 301 11.88 32.61 -2.22
CA PHE A 301 12.34 33.14 -0.94
C PHE A 301 13.73 32.64 -0.54
N ASN A 302 14.17 31.50 -1.08
CA ASN A 302 15.44 30.84 -0.74
C ASN A 302 16.23 30.47 -2.00
N PHE A 303 16.16 31.32 -3.03
CA PHE A 303 16.60 30.98 -4.38
C PHE A 303 18.09 30.60 -4.45
N TRP A 304 18.94 31.21 -3.62
CA TRP A 304 20.39 31.03 -3.66
C TRP A 304 20.92 29.82 -2.88
N ALA A 305 20.12 29.23 -1.98
CA ALA A 305 20.61 28.19 -1.07
C ALA A 305 21.22 26.96 -1.79
N PRO A 306 20.63 26.43 -2.89
CA PRO A 306 21.22 25.33 -3.65
C PRO A 306 22.49 25.67 -4.44
N PHE A 307 22.70 26.95 -4.74
CA PHE A 307 23.88 27.42 -5.48
C PHE A 307 25.12 27.40 -4.60
N GLU A 308 24.96 27.50 -3.27
CA GLU A 308 26.05 27.59 -2.30
C GLU A 308 26.41 26.22 -1.67
N ASN A 309 25.47 25.26 -1.57
CA ASN A 309 25.68 24.00 -0.84
C ASN A 309 25.80 22.76 -1.74
N ARG A 310 26.95 22.06 -1.72
CA ARG A 310 27.26 20.96 -2.67
C ARG A 310 26.36 19.73 -2.51
N ASP A 311 25.91 19.46 -1.29
CA ASP A 311 25.18 18.25 -0.94
C ASP A 311 23.72 18.25 -1.43
N VAL A 312 23.25 19.40 -1.93
CA VAL A 312 21.89 19.61 -2.44
C VAL A 312 21.60 18.81 -3.71
N LEU A 313 22.63 18.50 -4.50
CA LEU A 313 22.46 17.76 -5.77
C LEU A 313 22.00 16.31 -5.56
N ILE A 314 22.47 15.65 -4.50
CA ILE A 314 22.09 14.27 -4.17
C ILE A 314 20.58 14.21 -3.88
N VAL A 315 20.09 15.18 -3.10
CA VAL A 315 18.67 15.27 -2.75
C VAL A 315 17.79 15.46 -3.98
N TYR A 316 18.14 16.40 -4.87
CA TYR A 316 17.35 16.63 -6.10
C TYR A 316 17.34 15.42 -7.03
N SER A 317 18.50 14.77 -7.19
CA SER A 317 18.60 13.58 -8.04
C SER A 317 17.77 12.43 -7.46
N GLY A 318 17.84 12.21 -6.14
CA GLY A 318 17.03 11.23 -5.44
C GLY A 318 15.53 11.53 -5.55
N MET A 319 15.13 12.80 -5.39
CA MET A 319 13.75 13.24 -5.58
C MET A 319 13.26 12.98 -7.00
N LEU A 320 14.02 13.38 -8.02
CA LEU A 320 13.63 13.17 -9.43
C LEU A 320 13.49 11.68 -9.75
N PHE A 321 14.39 10.84 -9.24
CA PHE A 321 14.28 9.39 -9.39
C PHE A 321 13.01 8.85 -8.73
N ALA A 322 12.71 9.26 -7.50
CA ALA A 322 11.51 8.86 -6.79
C ALA A 322 10.23 9.31 -7.52
N VAL A 323 10.19 10.55 -8.02
CA VAL A 323 9.07 11.05 -8.81
C VAL A 323 8.92 10.28 -10.11
N MET A 324 10.02 9.98 -10.81
CA MET A 324 9.98 9.20 -12.03
C MET A 324 9.44 7.78 -11.80
N ALA A 325 9.95 7.09 -10.77
CA ALA A 325 9.47 5.77 -10.37
C ALA A 325 7.97 5.80 -10.05
N MET A 326 7.50 6.84 -9.37
CA MET A 326 6.09 7.05 -9.07
C MET A 326 5.24 7.32 -10.30
N LEU A 327 5.69 8.17 -11.23
CA LEU A 327 4.96 8.43 -12.47
C LEU A 327 4.81 7.15 -13.31
N ILE A 328 5.88 6.35 -13.40
CA ILE A 328 5.86 5.07 -14.09
C ILE A 328 4.88 4.11 -13.39
N GLY A 329 5.01 3.94 -12.06
CA GLY A 329 4.16 3.00 -11.32
C GLY A 329 2.69 3.42 -11.23
N ALA A 330 2.38 4.72 -11.16
CA ALA A 330 1.01 5.20 -11.09
C ALA A 330 0.27 5.10 -12.44
N THR A 331 1.01 5.06 -13.55
CA THR A 331 0.44 4.99 -14.90
C THR A 331 -0.24 3.64 -15.14
N PRO A 332 -1.54 3.60 -15.50
CA PRO A 332 -2.23 2.34 -15.78
C PRO A 332 -1.66 1.66 -17.03
N PRO A 333 -1.34 0.35 -16.98
CA PRO A 333 -0.94 -0.40 -18.16
C PRO A 333 -2.10 -0.61 -19.15
N GLU A 334 -3.35 -0.59 -18.67
CA GLU A 334 -4.54 -0.82 -19.50
C GLU A 334 -5.56 0.33 -19.36
N ALA A 335 -5.95 0.93 -20.50
CA ALA A 335 -6.86 2.07 -20.57
C ALA A 335 -8.33 1.76 -20.23
N ARG A 336 -8.69 0.48 -19.99
CA ARG A 336 -10.09 0.00 -19.95
C ARG A 336 -10.62 -0.37 -18.56
N ALA A 337 -9.78 -0.39 -17.52
CA ALA A 337 -10.17 -0.86 -16.18
C ALA A 337 -10.63 0.25 -15.20
N THR A 338 -10.78 1.50 -15.66
CA THR A 338 -11.16 2.63 -14.79
C THR A 338 -12.29 3.45 -15.42
N SER A 339 -13.18 3.99 -14.57
CA SER A 339 -14.22 4.91 -15.05
C SER A 339 -13.59 6.08 -15.80
N ALA A 340 -14.24 6.54 -16.88
CA ALA A 340 -13.70 7.61 -17.72
C ALA A 340 -13.32 8.87 -16.92
N GLN A 341 -14.09 9.19 -15.87
CA GLN A 341 -13.83 10.34 -15.01
C GLN A 341 -12.59 10.16 -14.13
N THR A 342 -12.40 8.97 -13.53
CA THR A 342 -11.20 8.67 -12.71
C THR A 342 -9.93 8.70 -13.57
N ALA A 343 -10.00 8.17 -14.79
CA ALA A 343 -8.88 8.18 -15.73
C ALA A 343 -8.44 9.60 -16.11
N ILE A 344 -9.40 10.51 -16.32
CA ILE A 344 -9.11 11.93 -16.62
C ILE A 344 -8.39 12.60 -15.44
N TRP A 345 -8.90 12.46 -14.23
CA TRP A 345 -8.29 13.08 -13.05
C TRP A 345 -6.90 12.51 -12.74
N LEU A 346 -6.73 11.19 -12.90
CA LEU A 346 -5.42 10.54 -12.74
C LEU A 346 -4.42 11.10 -13.76
N ARG A 347 -4.80 11.20 -15.03
CA ARG A 347 -3.94 11.76 -16.08
C ARG A 347 -3.57 13.22 -15.77
N ARG A 348 -4.52 14.04 -15.33
CA ARG A 348 -4.25 15.43 -14.92
C ARG A 348 -3.27 15.50 -13.76
N GLY A 349 -3.44 14.64 -12.75
CA GLY A 349 -2.52 14.55 -11.62
C GLY A 349 -1.10 14.16 -12.04
N LEU A 350 -0.96 13.15 -12.91
CA LEU A 350 0.32 12.73 -13.48
C LEU A 350 1.01 13.88 -14.22
N ILE A 351 0.28 14.61 -15.07
CA ILE A 351 0.80 15.77 -15.80
C ILE A 351 1.23 16.87 -14.83
N ALA A 352 0.42 17.18 -13.81
CA ALA A 352 0.74 18.23 -12.84
C ALA A 352 2.02 17.90 -12.05
N VAL A 353 2.18 16.65 -11.61
CA VAL A 353 3.39 16.19 -10.91
C VAL A 353 4.60 16.24 -11.86
N ALA A 354 4.45 15.78 -13.10
CA ALA A 354 5.52 15.82 -14.08
C ALA A 354 5.98 17.25 -14.37
N LEU A 355 5.05 18.20 -14.54
CA LEU A 355 5.35 19.61 -14.73
C LEU A 355 6.05 20.21 -13.51
N ALA A 356 5.52 19.96 -12.31
CA ALA A 356 6.13 20.48 -11.08
C ALA A 356 7.55 19.93 -10.88
N ALA A 357 7.74 18.63 -11.10
CA ALA A 357 9.06 17.99 -11.01
C ALA A 357 10.02 18.49 -12.08
N ALA A 358 9.54 18.74 -13.31
CA ALA A 358 10.36 19.34 -14.37
C ALA A 358 10.82 20.76 -13.99
N LEU A 359 9.95 21.57 -13.39
CA LEU A 359 10.33 22.91 -12.91
C LEU A 359 11.39 22.85 -11.81
N VAL A 360 11.23 21.94 -10.83
CA VAL A 360 12.25 21.73 -9.79
C VAL A 360 13.55 21.21 -10.42
N GLY A 361 13.46 20.31 -11.40
CA GLY A 361 14.61 19.78 -12.13
C GLY A 361 15.37 20.86 -12.92
N LEU A 362 14.66 21.77 -13.59
CA LEU A 362 15.28 22.92 -14.28
C LEU A 362 15.98 23.85 -13.30
N TYR A 363 15.37 24.11 -12.14
CA TYR A 363 15.98 24.90 -11.08
C TYR A 363 17.26 24.25 -10.55
N ALA A 364 17.22 22.94 -10.26
CA ALA A 364 18.39 22.18 -9.86
C ALA A 364 19.50 22.21 -10.95
N LEU A 365 19.13 22.05 -12.22
CA LEU A 365 20.06 22.11 -13.34
C LEU A 365 20.73 23.48 -13.47
N ALA A 366 19.98 24.57 -13.28
CA ALA A 366 20.53 25.93 -13.28
C ALA A 366 21.57 26.11 -12.16
N ALA A 367 21.30 25.57 -10.97
CA ALA A 367 22.26 25.58 -9.86
C ALA A 367 23.56 24.82 -10.19
N ILE A 368 23.45 23.64 -10.82
CA ILE A 368 24.62 22.86 -11.28
C ILE A 368 25.41 23.63 -12.34
N GLY A 369 24.73 24.21 -13.32
CA GLY A 369 25.35 24.97 -14.41
C GLY A 369 26.13 26.17 -13.88
N TYR A 370 25.53 26.94 -12.96
CA TYR A 370 26.17 28.08 -12.33
C TYR A 370 27.46 27.70 -11.59
N ARG A 371 27.44 26.58 -10.86
CA ARG A 371 28.62 26.12 -10.09
C ARG A 371 29.71 25.55 -10.97
N THR A 372 29.33 24.82 -12.01
CA THR A 372 30.28 24.35 -13.03
C THR A 372 31.01 25.53 -13.66
N TRP A 373 30.31 26.63 -13.89
CA TRP A 373 30.88 27.87 -14.40
C TRP A 373 31.77 28.60 -13.38
N GLN A 374 31.37 28.69 -12.10
CA GLN A 374 32.15 29.35 -11.05
C GLN A 374 33.42 28.61 -10.62
N ASP A 375 33.37 27.28 -10.47
CA ASP A 375 34.51 26.45 -10.01
C ASP A 375 35.62 26.33 -11.07
N GLY A 376 35.47 26.98 -12.22
CA GLY A 376 36.42 26.95 -13.33
C GLY A 376 36.39 25.64 -14.14
N TRP A 377 36.95 25.73 -15.33
CA TRP A 377 37.07 24.63 -16.28
C TRP A 377 38.32 23.81 -15.92
N THR A 378 38.16 22.66 -15.28
CA THR A 378 39.27 21.72 -15.02
C THR A 378 39.30 20.62 -16.08
N PRO A 379 40.49 20.12 -16.50
CA PRO A 379 40.60 19.09 -17.54
C PRO A 379 39.83 17.79 -17.23
N ASN A 380 39.65 17.47 -15.94
CA ASN A 380 38.88 16.30 -15.49
C ASN A 380 37.36 16.41 -15.72
N ARG A 381 36.86 17.56 -16.20
CA ARG A 381 35.44 17.80 -16.53
C ARG A 381 35.15 17.68 -18.04
N PHE A 382 36.18 17.54 -18.90
CA PHE A 382 36.05 17.38 -20.36
C PHE A 382 36.16 15.92 -20.83
N ALA A 383 36.78 15.05 -20.03
CA ALA A 383 36.84 13.61 -20.26
C ALA A 383 35.56 12.94 -19.74
#